data_AF-A0A9E3J9S3-F1
#
_entry.id   AF-A0A9E3J9S3-F1
#
_cell.length_a   1.000
_cell.length_b   1.000
_cell.length_c   1.000
_cell.angle_alpha   90.00
_cell.angle_beta   90.00
_cell.angle_gamma   90.00
#
_symmetry.space_group_name_H-M   'P 1'
#
loop_
_entity.id
_entity.type
_entity.pdbx_description
1 polymer ?
#
loop_
_entity_poly.entity_id
_entity_poly.type
_entity_poly.pdbx_seq_one_letter_code
_entity_poly.pdbx_strand_id
1 'polypeptide(L)'
;MSIEIYRDAWGIPHLRAGSARELARAQGRVTARDRAWQLEVERHRAQGTSAAFLGAGALSWDILARRARLDDTARRCFRALERGDPETADWVRAYVDGVNEELPGTRAPEFARVGLAPGRWEPWTPLGVWLATHILFAGFPAKLWRDEALRHLGPDAVGLFAADGPGTAGSNGWLVAGTRTTTGHAVLAGDPHRYIEEPGVYQQIRLACPEFDVIGLAVPGVPGIAHFGHTGTVAWSITNAMADYQDLYRERLRRTGAGVEALGPDGVWHRAGRHTETVEVAGETPVEIEVIETGRGPVIAGGPEG
;
A
#
# COMPACT_ATOMS: atom_id res chain seq x y z
N MET A 1 11.90 25.66 -16.88
CA MET A 1 10.58 25.69 -17.52
C MET A 1 9.53 25.68 -16.41
N SER A 2 8.39 26.35 -16.58
CA SER A 2 7.30 26.31 -15.59
C SER A 2 6.55 24.99 -15.68
N ILE A 3 6.09 24.48 -14.53
CA ILE A 3 5.15 23.35 -14.49
C ILE A 3 3.80 23.82 -15.03
N GLU A 4 3.27 23.11 -16.02
CA GLU A 4 1.97 23.38 -16.63
C GLU A 4 0.97 22.31 -16.21
N ILE A 5 -0.25 22.75 -15.86
CA ILE A 5 -1.34 21.89 -15.40
C ILE A 5 -2.58 22.29 -16.19
N TYR A 6 -3.11 21.35 -16.96
CA TYR A 6 -4.40 21.47 -17.65
C TYR A 6 -5.33 20.37 -17.17
N ARG A 7 -6.63 20.66 -17.06
CA ARG A 7 -7.66 19.64 -16.82
C ARG A 7 -8.59 19.59 -18.00
N ASP A 8 -8.88 18.39 -18.47
CA ASP A 8 -9.86 18.19 -19.54
C ASP A 8 -11.30 18.29 -19.02
N ALA A 9 -12.27 18.06 -19.91
CA ALA A 9 -13.69 18.16 -19.62
C ALA A 9 -14.18 17.18 -18.53
N TRP A 10 -13.40 16.13 -18.22
CA TRP A 10 -13.70 15.15 -17.17
C TRP A 10 -12.94 15.44 -15.87
N GLY A 11 -12.21 16.55 -15.82
CA GLY A 11 -11.39 16.94 -14.68
C GLY A 11 -10.08 16.16 -14.57
N ILE A 12 -9.73 15.33 -15.56
CA ILE A 12 -8.49 14.55 -15.56
C ILE A 12 -7.31 15.52 -15.70
N PRO A 13 -6.34 15.50 -14.78
CA PRO A 13 -5.16 16.34 -14.87
C PRO A 13 -4.17 15.85 -15.94
N HIS A 14 -3.68 16.79 -16.74
CA HIS A 14 -2.60 16.65 -17.70
C HIS A 14 -1.45 17.55 -17.27
N LEU A 15 -0.34 16.95 -16.85
CA LEU A 15 0.81 17.66 -16.28
C LEU A 15 1.95 17.67 -17.28
N ARG A 16 2.60 18.84 -17.43
CA ARG A 16 3.83 18.99 -18.20
C ARG A 16 4.90 19.68 -17.38
N ALA A 17 6.13 19.18 -17.42
CA ALA A 17 7.28 19.78 -16.74
C ALA A 17 8.57 19.62 -17.56
N GLY A 18 9.66 20.30 -17.16
CA GLY A 18 10.93 20.30 -17.88
C GLY A 18 11.78 19.05 -17.66
N SER A 19 11.46 18.24 -16.65
CA SER A 19 12.17 16.99 -16.32
C SER A 19 11.25 16.00 -15.61
N ALA A 20 11.63 14.73 -15.58
CA ALA A 20 10.91 13.71 -14.79
C ALA A 20 10.78 14.07 -13.29
N ARG A 21 11.80 14.72 -12.71
CA ARG A 21 11.80 15.15 -11.31
C ARG A 21 10.80 16.27 -11.03
N GLU A 22 10.79 17.32 -11.86
CA GLU A 22 9.80 18.40 -11.75
C GLU A 22 8.39 17.87 -11.96
N LEU A 23 8.23 16.90 -12.86
CA LEU A 23 6.96 16.24 -13.15
C LEU A 23 6.45 15.40 -11.98
N ALA A 24 7.33 14.68 -11.27
CA ALA A 24 6.98 13.96 -10.05
C ALA A 24 6.46 14.89 -8.96
N ARG A 25 7.12 16.04 -8.76
CA ARG A 25 6.67 17.10 -7.83
C ARG A 25 5.33 17.68 -8.25
N ALA A 26 5.11 17.91 -9.55
CA ALA A 26 3.82 18.35 -10.08
C ALA A 26 2.72 17.31 -9.79
N GLN A 27 3.02 16.02 -9.99
CA GLN A 27 2.10 14.92 -9.70
C GLN A 27 1.73 14.92 -8.22
N GLY A 28 2.69 15.02 -7.31
CA GLY A 28 2.44 15.09 -5.87
C GLY A 28 1.51 16.23 -5.48
N ARG A 29 1.73 17.45 -6.00
CA ARG A 29 0.84 18.60 -5.75
C ARG A 29 -0.60 18.33 -6.23
N VAL A 30 -0.76 17.84 -7.45
CA VAL A 30 -2.08 17.61 -8.05
C VAL A 30 -2.82 16.48 -7.35
N THR A 31 -2.12 15.41 -6.99
CA THR A 31 -2.70 14.32 -6.20
C THR A 31 -3.11 14.83 -4.82
N ALA A 32 -2.30 15.64 -4.14
CA ALA A 32 -2.68 16.22 -2.85
C ALA A 32 -3.91 17.12 -2.98
N ARG A 33 -3.99 17.97 -4.02
CA ARG A 33 -5.15 18.81 -4.28
C ARG A 33 -6.44 18.01 -4.47
N ASP A 34 -6.36 16.92 -5.21
CA ASP A 34 -7.54 16.13 -5.60
C ASP A 34 -7.94 15.10 -4.55
N ARG A 35 -6.96 14.57 -3.81
CA ARG A 35 -7.08 13.37 -2.98
C ARG A 35 -6.56 13.57 -1.55
N ALA A 36 -6.57 14.80 -1.04
CA ALA A 36 -6.01 15.16 0.26
C ALA A 36 -6.42 14.20 1.40
N TRP A 37 -7.73 13.95 1.54
CA TRP A 37 -8.25 13.02 2.55
C TRP A 37 -7.73 11.59 2.36
N GLN A 38 -7.78 11.08 1.12
CA GLN A 38 -7.30 9.74 0.80
C GLN A 38 -5.80 9.60 1.08
N LEU A 39 -4.98 10.59 0.71
CA LEU A 39 -3.56 10.61 1.02
C LEU A 39 -3.34 10.47 2.53
N GLU A 40 -4.02 11.28 3.33
CA GLU A 40 -3.83 11.24 4.79
C GLU A 40 -4.30 9.92 5.40
N VAL A 41 -5.42 9.37 4.96
CA VAL A 41 -5.86 8.04 5.38
C VAL A 41 -4.82 6.98 5.01
N GLU A 42 -4.29 6.97 3.79
CA GLU A 42 -3.29 5.97 3.38
C GLU A 42 -1.96 6.12 4.12
N ARG A 43 -1.52 7.34 4.42
CA ARG A 43 -0.35 7.60 5.26
C ARG A 43 -0.54 6.99 6.65
N HIS A 44 -1.69 7.24 7.27
CA HIS A 44 -2.03 6.70 8.60
C HIS A 44 -2.22 5.17 8.58
N ARG A 45 -2.77 4.61 7.50
CA ARG A 45 -2.88 3.17 7.30
C ARG A 45 -1.52 2.50 7.20
N ALA A 46 -0.58 3.09 6.46
CA ALA A 46 0.80 2.60 6.38
C ALA A 46 1.53 2.68 7.73
N GLN A 47 1.24 3.71 8.51
CA GLN A 47 1.83 3.95 9.83
C GLN A 47 1.13 3.20 10.98
N GLY A 48 -0.03 2.59 10.75
CA GLY A 48 -0.85 2.00 11.81
C GLY A 48 -1.27 3.04 12.87
N THR A 49 -1.87 4.14 12.42
CA THR A 49 -2.37 5.24 13.28
C THR A 49 -3.74 5.77 12.83
N SER A 50 -4.48 4.99 12.05
CA SER A 50 -5.80 5.37 11.52
C SER A 50 -6.88 5.41 12.62
N ALA A 51 -6.79 4.53 13.62
CA ALA A 51 -7.72 4.44 14.74
C ALA A 51 -7.74 5.72 15.59
N ALA A 52 -6.66 6.49 15.59
CA ALA A 52 -6.54 7.75 16.32
C ALA A 52 -7.60 8.80 15.89
N PHE A 53 -8.15 8.69 14.68
CA PHE A 53 -9.20 9.59 14.17
C PHE A 53 -10.41 8.86 13.55
N LEU A 54 -10.28 7.58 13.16
CA LEU A 54 -11.40 6.76 12.68
C LEU A 54 -12.05 5.90 13.77
N GLY A 55 -11.43 5.79 14.95
CA GLY A 55 -11.93 5.02 16.08
C GLY A 55 -11.69 3.51 15.95
N ALA A 56 -12.39 2.74 16.80
CA ALA A 56 -12.17 1.31 17.01
C ALA A 56 -12.28 0.45 15.73
N GLY A 57 -13.07 0.88 14.74
CA GLY A 57 -13.20 0.17 13.46
C GLY A 57 -11.89 0.06 12.68
N ALA A 58 -10.92 0.94 12.93
CA ALA A 58 -9.60 0.90 12.29
C ALA A 58 -8.51 0.25 13.17
N LEU A 59 -8.80 -0.09 14.42
CA LEU A 59 -7.82 -0.60 15.38
C LEU A 59 -7.16 -1.90 14.93
N SER A 60 -7.95 -2.86 14.41
CA SER A 60 -7.42 -4.15 13.95
C SER A 60 -6.38 -4.00 12.84
N TRP A 61 -6.62 -3.05 11.91
CA TRP A 61 -5.68 -2.71 10.86
C TRP A 61 -4.41 -2.07 11.43
N ASP A 62 -4.54 -1.11 12.35
CA ASP A 62 -3.39 -0.45 12.94
C ASP A 62 -2.49 -1.43 13.70
N ILE A 63 -3.07 -2.33 14.49
CA ILE A 63 -2.33 -3.39 15.19
C ILE A 63 -1.58 -4.27 14.18
N LEU A 64 -2.24 -4.68 13.10
CA LEU A 64 -1.60 -5.46 12.04
C LEU A 64 -0.44 -4.69 11.39
N ALA A 65 -0.65 -3.43 11.01
CA ALA A 65 0.36 -2.61 10.35
C ALA A 65 1.61 -2.40 11.24
N ARG A 66 1.40 -2.17 12.55
CA ARG A 66 2.48 -2.06 13.54
C ARG A 66 3.22 -3.37 13.73
N ARG A 67 2.49 -4.46 13.97
CA ARG A 67 3.07 -5.79 14.15
C ARG A 67 3.81 -6.28 12.92
N ALA A 68 3.26 -6.04 11.73
CA ALA A 68 3.89 -6.35 10.44
C ALA A 68 5.01 -5.39 10.04
N ARG A 69 5.30 -4.36 10.86
CA ARG A 69 6.42 -3.43 10.67
C ARG A 69 6.36 -2.72 9.30
N LEU A 70 5.17 -2.33 8.83
CA LEU A 70 5.00 -1.75 7.49
C LEU A 70 5.82 -0.46 7.30
N ASP A 71 5.65 0.51 8.19
CA ASP A 71 6.34 1.79 8.09
C ASP A 71 7.86 1.65 8.32
N ASP A 72 8.31 0.77 9.22
CA ASP A 72 9.73 0.47 9.37
C ASP A 72 10.33 -0.16 8.10
N THR A 73 9.60 -1.09 7.48
CA THR A 73 10.02 -1.72 6.23
C THR A 73 10.10 -0.68 5.11
N ALA A 74 9.12 0.24 5.01
CA ALA A 74 9.18 1.36 4.08
C ALA A 74 10.43 2.23 4.28
N ARG A 75 10.76 2.58 5.54
CA ARG A 75 11.99 3.33 5.88
C ARG A 75 13.25 2.57 5.43
N ARG A 76 13.32 1.26 5.70
CA ARG A 76 14.48 0.42 5.31
C ARG A 76 14.61 0.30 3.79
N CYS A 77 13.50 0.08 3.09
CA CYS A 77 13.46 0.05 1.63
C CYS A 77 13.90 1.38 1.02
N PHE A 78 13.42 2.50 1.55
CA PHE A 78 13.84 3.82 1.07
C PHE A 78 15.32 4.07 1.31
N ARG A 79 15.86 3.76 2.50
CA ARG A 79 17.31 3.87 2.75
C ARG A 79 18.14 2.97 1.84
N ALA A 80 17.62 1.79 1.47
CA ALA A 80 18.29 0.91 0.52
C ALA A 80 18.26 1.50 -0.90
N LEU A 81 17.13 2.08 -1.29
CA LEU A 81 16.97 2.82 -2.54
C LEU A 81 17.95 3.98 -2.62
N GLU A 82 18.09 4.78 -1.57
CA GLU A 82 19.05 5.89 -1.52
C GLU A 82 20.50 5.46 -1.77
N ARG A 83 20.87 4.24 -1.37
CA ARG A 83 22.22 3.70 -1.57
C ARG A 83 22.40 3.03 -2.93
N GLY A 84 21.39 2.34 -3.43
CA GLY A 84 21.47 1.50 -4.63
C GLY A 84 21.01 2.20 -5.91
N ASP A 85 20.06 3.13 -5.79
CA ASP A 85 19.42 3.87 -6.88
C ASP A 85 18.99 5.27 -6.40
N PRO A 86 19.96 6.19 -6.24
CA PRO A 86 19.69 7.54 -5.75
C PRO A 86 18.80 8.35 -6.70
N GLU A 87 18.78 8.05 -8.01
CA GLU A 87 17.92 8.72 -8.98
C GLU A 87 16.44 8.42 -8.70
N THR A 88 16.08 7.14 -8.49
CA THR A 88 14.72 6.78 -8.10
C THR A 88 14.36 7.33 -6.72
N ALA A 89 15.31 7.35 -5.77
CA ALA A 89 15.08 7.98 -4.47
C ALA A 89 14.80 9.49 -4.59
N ASP A 90 15.53 10.20 -5.46
CA ASP A 90 15.30 11.62 -5.80
C ASP A 90 13.93 11.85 -6.44
N TRP A 91 13.50 10.94 -7.32
CA TRP A 91 12.18 10.99 -7.95
C TRP A 91 11.04 10.80 -6.94
N VAL A 92 11.16 9.83 -6.03
CA VAL A 92 10.20 9.61 -4.93
C VAL A 92 10.16 10.83 -3.99
N ARG A 93 11.32 11.39 -3.63
CA ARG A 93 11.39 12.61 -2.80
C ARG A 93 10.69 13.79 -3.48
N ALA A 94 10.89 13.98 -4.77
CA ALA A 94 10.25 15.07 -5.50
C ALA A 94 8.72 14.99 -5.47
N TYR A 95 8.15 13.79 -5.60
CA TYR A 95 6.70 13.58 -5.41
C TYR A 95 6.24 13.96 -4.00
N VAL A 96 6.96 13.50 -2.98
CA VAL A 96 6.66 13.83 -1.57
C VAL A 96 6.76 15.33 -1.30
N ASP A 97 7.76 16.02 -1.87
CA ASP A 97 7.88 17.48 -1.78
C ASP A 97 6.64 18.17 -2.35
N GLY A 98 6.16 17.69 -3.51
CA GLY A 98 4.91 18.18 -4.11
C GLY A 98 3.69 17.94 -3.23
N VAL A 99 3.56 16.77 -2.61
CA VAL A 99 2.49 16.52 -1.63
C VAL A 99 2.58 17.51 -0.48
N ASN A 100 3.77 17.67 0.12
CA ASN A 100 3.98 18.56 1.27
C ASN A 100 3.77 20.05 0.95
N GLU A 101 3.96 20.48 -0.31
CA GLU A 101 3.66 21.84 -0.75
C GLU A 101 2.17 22.16 -0.78
N GLU A 102 1.36 21.27 -1.35
CA GLU A 102 -0.06 21.54 -1.59
C GLU A 102 -0.90 21.16 -0.36
N LEU A 103 -0.60 20.02 0.27
CA LEU A 103 -1.46 19.37 1.26
C LEU A 103 -1.89 20.29 2.43
N PRO A 104 -1.04 21.14 3.04
CA PRO A 104 -1.46 22.04 4.11
C PRO A 104 -2.55 23.05 3.71
N GLY A 105 -2.55 23.45 2.42
CA GLY A 105 -3.52 24.39 1.85
C GLY A 105 -4.84 23.73 1.44
N THR A 106 -4.90 22.40 1.39
CA THR A 106 -6.09 21.67 0.99
C THR A 106 -7.16 21.65 2.09
N ARG A 107 -8.41 21.44 1.66
CA ARG A 107 -9.57 21.34 2.53
C ARG A 107 -10.45 20.20 2.02
N ALA A 108 -10.94 19.38 2.94
CA ALA A 108 -11.92 18.33 2.67
C ALA A 108 -12.86 18.23 3.88
N PRO A 109 -14.19 18.03 3.69
CA PRO A 109 -15.15 17.94 4.81
C PRO A 109 -14.80 16.86 5.84
N GLU A 110 -14.13 15.80 5.41
CA GLU A 110 -13.72 14.67 6.23
C GLU A 110 -12.72 15.09 7.31
N PHE A 111 -11.76 15.95 6.99
CA PHE A 111 -10.81 16.49 7.97
C PHE A 111 -11.52 17.19 9.13
N ALA A 112 -12.50 18.06 8.82
CA ALA A 112 -13.28 18.76 9.84
C ALA A 112 -14.14 17.79 10.66
N ARG A 113 -14.72 16.77 10.03
CA ARG A 113 -15.58 15.77 10.68
C ARG A 113 -14.84 14.94 11.73
N VAL A 114 -13.56 14.63 11.51
CA VAL A 114 -12.76 13.83 12.46
C VAL A 114 -11.74 14.66 13.25
N GLY A 115 -11.69 15.98 13.05
CA GLY A 115 -10.72 16.86 13.70
C GLY A 115 -9.26 16.58 13.31
N LEU A 116 -9.02 16.00 12.13
CA LEU A 116 -7.68 15.68 11.65
C LEU A 116 -7.13 16.85 10.81
N ALA A 117 -5.90 17.28 11.10
CA ALA A 117 -5.15 18.17 10.23
C ALA A 117 -4.18 17.36 9.36
N PRO A 118 -3.96 17.74 8.09
CA PRO A 118 -2.98 17.04 7.26
C PRO A 118 -1.57 17.13 7.85
N GLY A 119 -0.90 15.98 7.92
CA GLY A 119 0.46 15.84 8.41
C GLY A 119 1.52 15.98 7.33
N ARG A 120 2.77 16.08 7.76
CA ARG A 120 3.92 16.07 6.85
C ARG A 120 4.19 14.63 6.37
N TRP A 121 4.39 14.49 5.06
CA TRP A 121 4.83 13.25 4.43
C TRP A 121 6.34 13.12 4.50
N GLU A 122 6.79 11.90 4.82
CA GLU A 122 8.21 11.55 4.79
C GLU A 122 8.59 10.90 3.45
N PRO A 123 9.88 10.93 3.05
CA PRO A 123 10.32 10.38 1.77
C PRO A 123 9.95 8.92 1.51
N TRP A 124 9.80 8.11 2.57
CA TRP A 124 9.42 6.69 2.46
C TRP A 124 7.91 6.46 2.47
N THR A 125 7.08 7.48 2.72
CA THR A 125 5.62 7.32 2.80
C THR A 125 5.03 6.65 1.55
N PRO A 126 5.44 6.99 0.31
CA PRO A 126 4.95 6.29 -0.89
C PRO A 126 5.19 4.77 -0.88
N LEU A 127 6.35 4.32 -0.37
CA LEU A 127 6.66 2.90 -0.23
C LEU A 127 5.76 2.26 0.85
N GLY A 128 5.48 2.99 1.93
CA GLY A 128 4.54 2.56 2.96
C GLY A 128 3.12 2.37 2.42
N VAL A 129 2.62 3.35 1.66
CA VAL A 129 1.31 3.26 0.97
C VAL A 129 1.27 2.07 0.03
N TRP A 130 2.35 1.85 -0.74
CA TRP A 130 2.45 0.71 -1.64
C TRP A 130 2.38 -0.64 -0.89
N LEU A 131 3.17 -0.79 0.18
CA LEU A 131 3.16 -1.98 1.03
C LEU A 131 1.80 -2.22 1.68
N ALA A 132 1.20 -1.16 2.23
CA ALA A 132 -0.11 -1.20 2.88
C ALA A 132 -1.24 -1.61 1.92
N THR A 133 -1.18 -1.13 0.67
CA THR A 133 -2.13 -1.48 -0.38
C THR A 133 -1.99 -2.95 -0.78
N HIS A 134 -0.76 -3.45 -0.92
CA HIS A 134 -0.49 -4.76 -1.51
C HIS A 134 -0.36 -5.91 -0.51
N ILE A 135 -0.18 -5.64 0.79
CA ILE A 135 -0.03 -6.72 1.79
C ILE A 135 -1.26 -7.63 1.84
N LEU A 136 -2.47 -7.09 1.61
CA LEU A 136 -3.73 -7.84 1.56
C LEU A 136 -4.06 -8.40 0.16
N PHE A 137 -3.28 -8.08 -0.87
CA PHE A 137 -3.46 -8.71 -2.19
C PHE A 137 -2.85 -10.12 -2.23
N ALA A 138 -2.16 -10.48 -1.15
CA ALA A 138 -1.48 -11.73 -0.98
C ALA A 138 -2.38 -12.81 -0.35
N GLY A 139 -1.97 -14.07 -0.44
CA GLY A 139 -2.77 -15.21 -0.01
C GLY A 139 -2.85 -15.45 1.51
N PHE A 140 -2.12 -14.70 2.35
CA PHE A 140 -2.04 -15.01 3.77
C PHE A 140 -3.38 -14.95 4.53
N PRO A 141 -4.34 -14.04 4.24
CA PRO A 141 -5.63 -14.05 4.94
C PRO A 141 -6.41 -15.34 4.64
N ALA A 142 -6.35 -15.84 3.39
CA ALA A 142 -6.93 -17.12 3.02
C ALA A 142 -6.22 -18.29 3.72
N LYS A 143 -4.89 -18.24 3.87
CA LYS A 143 -4.14 -19.25 4.66
C LYS A 143 -4.58 -19.28 6.13
N LEU A 144 -4.73 -18.12 6.77
CA LEU A 144 -5.22 -18.01 8.15
C LEU A 144 -6.65 -18.52 8.30
N TRP A 145 -7.54 -18.16 7.37
CA TRP A 145 -8.92 -18.64 7.36
C TRP A 145 -8.99 -20.17 7.22
N ARG A 146 -8.19 -20.76 6.34
CA ARG A 146 -8.13 -22.22 6.18
C ARG A 146 -7.60 -22.90 7.45
N ASP A 147 -6.62 -22.32 8.14
CA ASP A 147 -6.14 -22.83 9.45
C ASP A 147 -7.25 -22.79 10.51
N GLU A 148 -8.07 -21.74 10.55
CA GLU A 148 -9.25 -21.66 11.42
C GLU A 148 -10.27 -22.76 11.10
N ALA A 149 -10.64 -22.90 9.81
CA ALA A 149 -11.57 -23.93 9.37
C ALA A 149 -11.06 -25.34 9.72
N LEU A 150 -9.76 -25.60 9.51
CA LEU A 150 -9.11 -26.86 9.88
C LEU A 150 -9.23 -27.15 11.38
N ARG A 151 -8.92 -26.15 12.23
CA ARG A 151 -8.94 -26.31 13.69
C ARG A 151 -10.33 -26.59 14.24
N HIS A 152 -11.35 -25.94 13.70
CA HIS A 152 -12.70 -25.99 14.26
C HIS A 152 -13.60 -27.04 13.63
N LEU A 153 -13.39 -27.37 12.35
CA LEU A 153 -14.31 -28.20 11.57
C LEU A 153 -13.62 -29.43 10.94
N GLY A 154 -12.29 -29.53 11.03
CA GLY A 154 -11.51 -30.62 10.47
C GLY A 154 -11.18 -30.46 8.98
N PRO A 155 -10.37 -31.38 8.41
CA PRO A 155 -9.86 -31.30 7.04
C PRO A 155 -10.94 -31.29 5.96
N ASP A 156 -12.03 -32.04 6.16
CA ASP A 156 -13.09 -32.18 5.18
C ASP A 156 -13.86 -30.86 4.96
N ALA A 157 -13.84 -29.96 5.94
CA ALA A 157 -14.51 -28.67 5.86
C ALA A 157 -13.74 -27.63 5.03
N VAL A 158 -12.42 -27.79 4.83
CA VAL A 158 -11.61 -26.77 4.14
C VAL A 158 -12.09 -26.53 2.72
N GLY A 159 -12.42 -27.59 1.98
CA GLY A 159 -12.95 -27.48 0.62
C GLY A 159 -14.32 -26.78 0.57
N LEU A 160 -15.13 -26.92 1.63
CA LEU A 160 -16.43 -26.26 1.74
C LEU A 160 -16.31 -24.75 2.00
N PHE A 161 -15.20 -24.31 2.61
CA PHE A 161 -14.91 -22.91 2.93
C PHE A 161 -13.72 -22.35 2.16
N ALA A 162 -13.34 -22.98 1.04
CA ALA A 162 -12.32 -22.50 0.12
C ALA A 162 -12.86 -21.32 -0.72
N ALA A 163 -13.27 -20.26 -0.04
CA ALA A 163 -13.51 -18.97 -0.65
C ALA A 163 -12.17 -18.25 -0.74
N ASP A 164 -11.49 -18.39 -1.88
CA ASP A 164 -10.23 -17.71 -2.13
C ASP A 164 -10.49 -16.24 -2.41
N GLY A 165 -10.46 -15.46 -1.33
CA GLY A 165 -10.71 -14.03 -1.37
C GLY A 165 -12.21 -13.69 -1.47
N PRO A 166 -12.55 -12.39 -1.44
CA PRO A 166 -13.90 -11.96 -1.74
C PRO A 166 -14.25 -12.35 -3.18
N GLY A 167 -15.39 -13.04 -3.39
CA GLY A 167 -15.82 -13.53 -4.71
C GLY A 167 -16.06 -12.46 -5.79
N THR A 168 -15.77 -11.19 -5.48
CA THR A 168 -15.87 -10.02 -6.36
C THR A 168 -14.52 -9.43 -6.77
N ALA A 169 -13.40 -9.98 -6.30
CA ALA A 169 -12.05 -9.55 -6.69
C ALA A 169 -11.51 -10.43 -7.81
N GLY A 170 -11.00 -9.79 -8.87
CA GLY A 170 -10.48 -10.45 -10.07
C GLY A 170 -9.91 -9.41 -11.03
N SER A 171 -9.36 -9.85 -12.15
CA SER A 171 -9.02 -8.95 -13.26
C SER A 171 -9.02 -9.73 -14.56
N ASN A 172 -9.42 -9.09 -15.65
CA ASN A 172 -9.14 -9.59 -16.99
C ASN A 172 -7.97 -8.81 -17.61
N GLY A 173 -7.20 -9.50 -18.45
CA GLY A 173 -6.12 -8.92 -19.24
C GLY A 173 -6.05 -9.59 -20.60
N TRP A 174 -6.18 -8.82 -21.67
CA TRP A 174 -6.20 -9.32 -23.05
C TRP A 174 -5.15 -8.59 -23.88
N LEU A 175 -4.38 -9.35 -24.66
CA LEU A 175 -3.47 -8.83 -25.68
C LEU A 175 -3.80 -9.46 -27.03
N VAL A 176 -4.11 -8.62 -28.02
CA VAL A 176 -4.26 -9.02 -29.42
C VAL A 176 -3.09 -8.44 -30.20
N ALA A 177 -2.25 -9.32 -30.75
CA ALA A 177 -1.13 -8.91 -31.59
C ALA A 177 -1.62 -8.21 -32.87
N GLY A 178 -0.84 -7.25 -33.38
CA GLY A 178 -1.20 -6.48 -34.59
C GLY A 178 -1.44 -7.33 -35.84
N THR A 179 -0.82 -8.52 -35.94
CA THR A 179 -1.09 -9.48 -37.02
C THR A 179 -2.51 -10.08 -36.99
N ARG A 180 -3.25 -9.86 -35.90
CA ARG A 180 -4.64 -10.30 -35.70
C ARG A 180 -5.63 -9.13 -35.67
N THR A 181 -5.21 -7.91 -35.99
CA THR A 181 -6.08 -6.72 -36.04
C THR A 181 -6.17 -6.16 -37.45
N THR A 182 -7.26 -5.46 -37.78
CA THR A 182 -7.44 -4.83 -39.10
C THR A 182 -6.58 -3.59 -39.30
N THR A 183 -6.06 -3.00 -38.21
CA THR A 183 -5.21 -1.81 -38.23
C THR A 183 -3.71 -2.13 -38.27
N GLY A 184 -3.32 -3.38 -38.04
CA GLY A 184 -1.92 -3.77 -37.89
C GLY A 184 -1.29 -3.39 -36.54
N HIS A 185 -2.01 -2.68 -35.66
CA HIS A 185 -1.55 -2.30 -34.33
C HIS A 185 -2.05 -3.29 -33.26
N ALA A 186 -1.24 -3.53 -32.23
CA ALA A 186 -1.65 -4.35 -31.10
C ALA A 186 -2.76 -3.67 -30.29
N VAL A 187 -3.66 -4.48 -29.72
CA VAL A 187 -4.72 -4.02 -28.82
C VAL A 187 -4.50 -4.66 -27.45
N LEU A 188 -4.45 -3.83 -26.41
CA LEU A 188 -4.39 -4.24 -25.03
C LEU A 188 -5.69 -3.82 -24.32
N ALA A 189 -6.32 -4.75 -23.60
CA ALA A 189 -7.46 -4.45 -22.75
C ALA A 189 -7.18 -4.93 -21.32
N GLY A 190 -7.13 -3.97 -20.40
CA GLY A 190 -7.06 -4.21 -18.97
C GLY A 190 -8.41 -3.92 -18.31
N ASP A 191 -8.90 -4.85 -17.51
CA ASP A 191 -10.20 -4.76 -16.85
C ASP A 191 -10.07 -5.24 -15.39
N PRO A 192 -9.56 -4.38 -14.49
CA PRO A 192 -9.37 -4.72 -13.08
C PRO A 192 -10.70 -4.70 -12.32
N HIS A 193 -11.03 -5.79 -11.62
CA HIS A 193 -12.23 -5.89 -10.77
C HIS A 193 -11.85 -5.63 -9.32
N ARG A 194 -12.16 -4.41 -8.86
CA ARG A 194 -12.01 -4.02 -7.46
C ARG A 194 -13.36 -3.59 -6.90
N TYR A 195 -13.43 -3.55 -5.56
CA TYR A 195 -14.54 -2.91 -4.89
C TYR A 195 -14.69 -1.46 -5.35
N ILE A 196 -15.94 -1.02 -5.50
CA ILE A 196 -16.25 0.38 -5.72
C ILE A 196 -16.05 1.07 -4.39
N GLU A 197 -14.94 1.81 -4.31
CA GLU A 197 -14.52 2.59 -3.14
C GLU A 197 -14.69 4.08 -3.45
N GLU A 198 -15.04 4.86 -2.42
CA GLU A 198 -15.10 6.32 -2.52
C GLU A 198 -14.07 6.95 -1.56
N PRO A 199 -13.05 7.67 -2.08
CA PRO A 199 -12.68 7.80 -3.50
C PRO A 199 -11.99 6.53 -4.03
N GLY A 200 -12.14 6.25 -5.32
CA GLY A 200 -11.54 5.06 -5.94
C GLY A 200 -10.01 5.02 -5.84
N VAL A 201 -9.43 3.81 -5.85
CA VAL A 201 -7.97 3.59 -5.69
C VAL A 201 -7.10 4.18 -6.80
N TYR A 202 -7.70 4.59 -7.92
CA TYR A 202 -6.97 5.16 -9.04
C TYR A 202 -7.32 6.63 -9.25
N GLN A 203 -6.29 7.40 -9.60
CA GLN A 203 -6.41 8.72 -10.19
C GLN A 203 -5.94 8.61 -11.64
N GLN A 204 -6.84 8.87 -12.60
CA GLN A 204 -6.43 8.99 -13.99
C GLN A 204 -5.64 10.29 -14.17
N ILE A 205 -4.49 10.21 -14.84
CA ILE A 205 -3.57 11.34 -14.99
C ILE A 205 -2.67 11.15 -16.21
N ARG A 206 -2.31 12.26 -16.87
CA ARG A 206 -1.24 12.31 -17.87
C ARG A 206 -0.03 13.04 -17.31
N LEU A 207 1.16 12.47 -17.52
CA LEU A 207 2.45 12.98 -17.10
C LEU A 207 3.35 13.13 -18.34
N ALA A 208 3.77 14.36 -18.65
CA ALA A 208 4.63 14.65 -19.80
C ALA A 208 5.88 15.46 -19.43
N CYS A 209 7.04 15.01 -19.87
CA CYS A 209 8.31 15.75 -19.87
C CYS A 209 9.05 15.49 -21.20
N PRO A 210 10.26 16.05 -21.43
CA PRO A 210 11.01 15.74 -22.65
C PRO A 210 11.35 14.25 -22.83
N GLU A 211 11.40 13.48 -21.73
CA GLU A 211 11.79 12.08 -21.73
C GLU A 211 10.61 11.14 -22.07
N PHE A 212 9.39 11.49 -21.64
CA PHE A 212 8.21 10.64 -21.83
C PHE A 212 6.89 11.43 -21.79
N ASP A 213 5.85 10.83 -22.37
CA ASP A 213 4.49 11.35 -22.36
C ASP A 213 3.51 10.19 -22.14
N VAL A 214 3.08 10.00 -20.90
CA VAL A 214 2.32 8.84 -20.44
C VAL A 214 0.97 9.25 -19.89
N ILE A 215 -0.08 8.49 -20.20
CA ILE A 215 -1.40 8.62 -19.59
C ILE A 215 -1.83 7.27 -19.04
N GLY A 216 -2.49 7.29 -17.87
CA GLY A 216 -2.91 6.07 -17.22
C GLY A 216 -3.51 6.30 -15.84
N LEU A 217 -3.51 5.24 -15.03
CA LEU A 217 -4.07 5.19 -13.69
C LEU A 217 -2.94 5.15 -12.65
N ALA A 218 -2.79 6.23 -11.90
CA ALA A 218 -1.87 6.33 -10.77
C ALA A 218 -2.55 5.88 -9.48
N VAL A 219 -1.78 5.29 -8.56
CA VAL A 219 -2.22 5.01 -7.18
C VAL A 219 -1.94 6.27 -6.35
N PRO A 220 -2.95 6.94 -5.78
CA PRO A 220 -2.74 8.12 -4.94
C PRO A 220 -1.76 7.82 -3.80
N GLY A 221 -0.70 8.62 -3.72
CA GLY A 221 0.36 8.45 -2.72
C GLY A 221 1.63 7.80 -3.27
N VAL A 222 1.61 7.31 -4.52
CA VAL A 222 2.75 6.65 -5.16
C VAL A 222 3.08 7.39 -6.47
N PRO A 223 4.35 7.78 -6.69
CA PRO A 223 4.73 8.48 -7.92
C PRO A 223 4.62 7.58 -9.16
N GLY A 224 4.37 8.19 -10.31
CA GLY A 224 4.27 7.52 -11.61
C GLY A 224 2.93 6.81 -11.86
N ILE A 225 2.93 5.90 -12.83
CA ILE A 225 1.76 5.15 -13.30
C ILE A 225 2.12 3.66 -13.26
N ALA A 226 1.84 3.01 -12.13
CA ALA A 226 2.35 1.66 -11.88
C ALA A 226 1.58 0.54 -12.58
N HIS A 227 0.25 0.66 -12.72
CA HIS A 227 -0.59 -0.50 -13.06
C HIS A 227 -1.13 -0.49 -14.49
N PHE A 228 -1.67 0.65 -14.93
CA PHE A 228 -2.35 0.75 -16.22
C PHE A 228 -1.97 2.04 -16.90
N GLY A 229 -1.45 1.95 -18.12
CA GLY A 229 -1.08 3.14 -18.87
C GLY A 229 -0.65 2.83 -20.28
N HIS A 230 -0.47 3.89 -21.05
CA HIS A 230 0.15 3.84 -22.36
C HIS A 230 0.96 5.11 -22.62
N THR A 231 1.98 4.95 -23.46
CA THR A 231 2.86 6.02 -23.92
C THR A 231 3.44 5.65 -25.28
N GLY A 232 3.41 6.58 -26.24
CA GLY A 232 3.97 6.35 -27.58
C GLY A 232 3.53 5.01 -28.20
N THR A 233 4.46 4.07 -28.30
CA THR A 233 4.29 2.73 -28.90
C THR A 233 4.10 1.59 -27.89
N VAL A 234 3.98 1.89 -26.60
CA VAL A 234 3.88 0.90 -25.51
C VAL A 234 2.60 1.12 -24.69
N ALA A 235 1.96 0.01 -24.30
CA ALA A 235 0.86 0.00 -23.35
C ALA A 235 1.04 -1.18 -22.39
N TRP A 236 0.58 -1.03 -21.15
CA TRP A 236 0.63 -2.10 -20.15
C TRP A 236 -0.63 -2.12 -19.27
N SER A 237 -0.87 -3.29 -18.73
CA SER A 237 -1.96 -3.60 -17.81
C SER A 237 -1.50 -4.77 -16.94
N ILE A 238 -2.01 -4.82 -15.72
CA ILE A 238 -1.71 -5.90 -14.79
C ILE A 238 -2.99 -6.66 -14.39
N THR A 239 -2.82 -7.94 -14.10
CA THR A 239 -3.79 -8.77 -13.39
C THR A 239 -3.12 -9.37 -12.17
N ASN A 240 -3.87 -9.72 -11.13
CA ASN A 240 -3.30 -10.41 -9.98
C ASN A 240 -2.75 -11.77 -10.46
N ALA A 241 -1.48 -12.06 -10.14
CA ALA A 241 -0.84 -13.33 -10.50
C ALA A 241 -1.35 -14.52 -9.68
N MET A 242 -2.06 -14.27 -8.57
CA MET A 242 -2.47 -15.28 -7.59
C MET A 242 -1.30 -16.13 -7.08
N ALA A 243 -0.08 -15.58 -7.15
CA ALA A 243 1.13 -16.25 -6.75
C ALA A 243 1.21 -16.32 -5.21
N ASP A 244 1.80 -17.40 -4.70
CA ASP A 244 2.15 -17.48 -3.29
C ASP A 244 3.53 -16.84 -3.07
N TYR A 245 3.56 -15.69 -2.38
CA TYR A 245 4.77 -14.92 -2.10
C TYR A 245 4.91 -14.55 -0.61
N GLN A 246 4.19 -15.26 0.27
CA GLN A 246 4.24 -15.04 1.71
C GLN A 246 4.18 -16.36 2.47
N ASP A 247 5.20 -16.65 3.26
CA ASP A 247 5.19 -17.78 4.17
C ASP A 247 4.64 -17.38 5.54
N LEU A 248 3.77 -18.22 6.09
CA LEU A 248 3.27 -18.08 7.45
C LEU A 248 3.84 -19.20 8.31
N TYR A 249 4.26 -18.85 9.52
CA TYR A 249 4.77 -19.79 10.50
C TYR A 249 3.93 -19.71 11.77
N ARG A 250 3.55 -20.87 12.31
CA ARG A 250 3.03 -20.97 13.67
C ARG A 250 4.20 -20.96 14.63
N GLU A 251 4.57 -19.76 15.06
CA GLU A 251 5.65 -19.57 16.02
C GLU A 251 5.31 -20.20 17.38
N ARG A 252 6.31 -20.82 18.01
CA ARG A 252 6.21 -21.26 19.41
C ARG A 252 6.97 -20.25 20.25
N LEU A 253 6.22 -19.41 20.95
CA LEU A 253 6.76 -18.35 21.78
C LEU A 253 6.64 -18.71 23.24
N ARG A 254 7.55 -18.21 24.08
CA ARG A 254 7.42 -18.25 25.54
C ARG A 254 7.95 -16.98 26.17
N ARG A 255 7.33 -16.58 27.28
CA ARG A 255 7.83 -15.51 28.13
C ARG A 255 8.75 -16.11 29.21
N THR A 256 9.93 -15.53 29.37
CA THR A 256 10.90 -15.87 30.42
C THR A 256 11.24 -14.60 31.21
N GLY A 257 11.97 -14.74 32.32
CA GLY A 257 12.50 -13.58 33.05
C GLY A 257 13.42 -12.68 32.21
N ALA A 258 13.98 -13.21 31.10
CA ALA A 258 14.87 -12.48 30.20
C ALA A 258 14.15 -11.83 29.01
N GLY A 259 12.85 -12.06 28.83
CA GLY A 259 12.04 -11.50 27.74
C GLY A 259 11.17 -12.53 27.03
N VAL A 260 11.11 -12.43 25.70
CA VAL A 260 10.38 -13.38 24.84
C VAL A 260 11.39 -14.20 24.06
N GLU A 261 11.15 -15.51 23.96
CA GLU A 261 11.94 -16.44 23.16
C GLU A 261 11.04 -17.13 22.14
N ALA A 262 11.60 -17.44 20.97
CA ALA A 262 10.98 -18.21 19.91
C ALA A 262 11.76 -19.51 19.68
N LEU A 263 11.06 -20.63 19.49
CA LEU A 263 11.69 -21.90 19.19
C LEU A 263 12.18 -21.93 17.73
N GLY A 264 13.48 -22.06 17.54
CA GLY A 264 14.10 -22.19 16.23
C GLY A 264 13.86 -23.56 15.57
N PRO A 265 14.11 -23.67 14.25
CA PRO A 265 14.04 -24.95 13.54
C PRO A 265 15.07 -25.99 14.03
N ASP A 266 16.11 -25.54 14.73
CA ASP A 266 17.12 -26.36 15.40
C ASP A 266 16.62 -26.98 16.73
N GLY A 267 15.39 -26.66 17.14
CA GLY A 267 14.83 -27.09 18.41
C GLY A 267 15.36 -26.29 19.62
N VAL A 268 16.07 -25.19 19.38
CA VAL A 268 16.65 -24.33 20.41
C VAL A 268 15.82 -23.06 20.59
N TRP A 269 15.69 -22.58 21.82
CA TRP A 269 15.01 -21.32 22.10
C TRP A 269 15.95 -20.14 21.85
N HIS A 270 15.55 -19.25 20.95
CA HIS A 270 16.28 -18.04 20.60
C HIS A 270 15.56 -16.81 21.14
N ARG A 271 16.31 -15.82 21.62
CA ARG A 271 15.73 -14.55 22.06
C ARG A 271 15.06 -13.84 20.90
N ALA A 272 13.80 -13.44 21.07
CA ALA A 272 13.08 -12.63 20.10
C ALA A 272 13.28 -11.13 20.39
N GLY A 273 13.31 -10.31 19.33
CA GLY A 273 13.22 -8.86 19.46
C GLY A 273 11.81 -8.50 19.93
N ARG A 274 11.69 -7.53 20.85
CA ARG A 274 10.39 -7.02 21.28
C ARG A 274 10.45 -5.57 21.73
N HIS A 275 9.33 -4.89 21.58
CA HIS A 275 9.07 -3.60 22.20
C HIS A 275 7.56 -3.38 22.33
N THR A 276 7.16 -2.47 23.20
CA THR A 276 5.76 -2.07 23.36
C THR A 276 5.50 -0.81 22.55
N GLU A 277 4.35 -0.77 21.88
CA GLU A 277 3.82 0.42 21.23
C GLU A 277 2.42 0.74 21.78
N THR A 278 2.05 2.01 21.74
CA THR A 278 0.70 2.48 22.09
C THR A 278 -0.04 2.85 20.81
N VAL A 279 -1.26 2.32 20.65
CA VAL A 279 -2.16 2.66 19.55
C VAL A 279 -3.27 3.54 20.10
N GLU A 280 -3.29 4.79 19.64
CA GLU A 280 -4.34 5.76 19.98
C GLU A 280 -5.66 5.38 19.29
N VAL A 281 -6.78 5.51 20.00
CA VAL A 281 -8.13 5.19 19.48
C VAL A 281 -9.08 6.35 19.75
N ALA A 282 -9.69 6.90 18.71
CA ALA A 282 -10.60 8.03 18.85
C ALA A 282 -11.79 7.68 19.76
N GLY A 283 -11.95 8.43 20.85
CA GLY A 283 -13.05 8.24 21.81
C GLY A 283 -12.87 7.08 22.79
N GLU A 284 -11.74 6.38 22.78
CA GLU A 284 -11.47 5.24 23.66
C GLU A 284 -10.10 5.35 24.33
N THR A 285 -9.82 4.48 25.30
CA THR A 285 -8.50 4.39 25.93
C THR A 285 -7.49 3.83 24.92
N PRO A 286 -6.26 4.39 24.86
CA PRO A 286 -5.21 3.84 24.00
C PRO A 286 -4.91 2.37 24.33
N VAL A 287 -4.57 1.59 23.31
CA VAL A 287 -4.28 0.16 23.44
C VAL A 287 -2.79 -0.07 23.37
N GLU A 288 -2.22 -0.71 24.39
CA GLU A 288 -0.84 -1.17 24.34
C GLU A 288 -0.72 -2.49 23.57
N ILE A 289 0.25 -2.56 22.67
CA ILE A 289 0.58 -3.77 21.92
C ILE A 289 2.05 -4.11 22.10
N GLU A 290 2.35 -5.40 22.24
CA GLU A 290 3.71 -5.91 22.11
C GLU A 290 3.97 -6.26 20.65
N VAL A 291 5.01 -5.68 20.06
CA VAL A 291 5.52 -6.02 18.74
C VAL A 291 6.70 -6.97 18.94
N ILE A 292 6.66 -8.13 18.29
CA ILE A 292 7.65 -9.21 18.45
C ILE A 292 8.22 -9.57 17.07
N GLU A 293 9.54 -9.74 17.01
CA GLU A 293 10.25 -10.15 15.80
C GLU A 293 11.13 -11.37 16.09
N THR A 294 10.95 -12.42 15.30
CA THR A 294 11.72 -13.66 15.35
C THR A 294 12.74 -13.71 14.22
N GLY A 295 13.57 -14.77 14.16
CA GLY A 295 14.45 -15.01 13.02
C GLY A 295 13.72 -15.22 11.68
N ARG A 296 12.41 -15.53 11.69
CA ARG A 296 11.58 -15.68 10.49
C ARG A 296 10.80 -14.41 10.13
N GLY A 297 10.88 -13.37 10.97
CA GLY A 297 10.21 -12.10 10.76
C GLY A 297 9.19 -11.75 11.85
N PRO A 298 8.32 -10.77 11.58
CA PRO A 298 7.39 -10.22 12.57
C PRO A 298 6.27 -11.20 12.93
N VAL A 299 5.89 -11.20 14.21
CA VAL A 299 4.70 -11.90 14.69
C VAL A 299 3.48 -11.01 14.48
N ILE A 300 2.64 -11.36 13.49
CA ILE A 300 1.50 -10.53 13.07
C ILE A 300 0.21 -10.79 13.85
N ALA A 301 0.08 -11.95 14.51
CA ALA A 301 -1.10 -12.36 15.27
C ALA A 301 -0.70 -13.25 16.46
N GLY A 302 -1.51 -13.26 17.52
CA GLY A 302 -1.21 -13.99 18.77
C GLY A 302 -0.11 -13.36 19.61
N GLY A 303 0.47 -14.15 20.52
CA GLY A 303 1.55 -13.75 21.42
C GLY A 303 2.10 -14.94 22.23
N PRO A 304 3.09 -14.73 23.12
CA PRO A 304 3.61 -15.77 24.00
C PRO A 304 2.58 -16.31 25.00
N GLU A 305 1.44 -15.64 25.17
CA GLU A 305 0.34 -16.06 26.03
C GLU A 305 -0.62 -17.07 25.37
N GLY A 306 -0.49 -17.31 24.05
CA GLY A 306 -1.43 -18.11 23.26
C GLY A 306 -2.30 -17.25 22.36
#